data_AF-A0A4Y3M3F8-F1
#
_entry.id   AF-A0A4Y3M3F8-F1
#
_cell.length_a   1.000
_cell.length_b   1.000
_cell.length_c   1.000
_cell.angle_alpha   90.00
_cell.angle_beta   90.00
_cell.angle_gamma   90.00
#
_symmetry.space_group_name_H-M   'P 1'
#
loop_
_entity.id
_entity.type
_entity.pdbx_description
1 polymer ?
#
loop_
_entity_poly.entity_id
_entity_poly.type
_entity_poly.pdbx_seq_one_letter_code
_entity_poly.pdbx_strand_id
1 'polypeptide(L)'
;MPDARNPDWQIIRTSHASALIDSQAPILSNLRPAPWVITAPDRTLCWDGQEYRFGPGLEKNIDDPAELIATAREIATAGSRNAWWDGIAPVRLHPVASEIGSSASLASLRGQAIDCQMCDLCGPATRTVSGEGNPEASIIFVGEQPGDQEDLQGRPFVGPAGQLFDRALKEAGGNRAEAWITNAVKHFKFVPRGKRRIHQKPDSTEMAACAPWLAAERKVLSPKVTVMLGVTGASAVLGRHVTVSRERSRHIPLEDGSIGLVTVHPSYLLRLPDEESKTREYTKFVTDLRMAISTLAG
;
A
#
# COMPACT_ATOMS: atom_id res chain seq x y z
N MET A 1 -24.32 32.89 -16.30
CA MET A 1 -23.60 33.42 -15.12
C MET A 1 -24.53 33.39 -13.93
N PRO A 2 -24.33 32.49 -12.96
CA PRO A 2 -24.94 32.62 -11.64
C PRO A 2 -24.07 33.51 -10.75
N ASP A 3 -24.76 34.36 -10.01
CA ASP A 3 -24.32 35.56 -9.29
C ASP A 3 -24.14 35.28 -7.78
N ALA A 4 -23.28 36.08 -7.15
CA ALA A 4 -22.67 35.98 -5.83
C ALA A 4 -23.66 36.10 -4.65
N ARG A 5 -23.97 35.00 -3.95
CA ARG A 5 -24.73 35.06 -2.67
C ARG A 5 -24.31 34.07 -1.54
N ASN A 6 -23.06 33.59 -1.52
CA ASN A 6 -22.43 33.12 -0.27
C ASN A 6 -20.88 33.11 -0.40
N PRO A 7 -20.14 34.06 0.19
CA PRO A 7 -18.70 34.21 0.00
C PRO A 7 -17.84 33.33 0.91
N ASP A 8 -18.44 32.68 1.92
CA ASP A 8 -17.69 31.95 2.93
C ASP A 8 -17.45 30.52 2.48
N TRP A 9 -16.22 30.26 2.05
CA TRP A 9 -15.73 28.91 1.76
C TRP A 9 -15.99 27.98 2.94
N GLN A 10 -16.54 26.81 2.67
CA GLN A 10 -16.66 25.76 3.66
C GLN A 10 -15.47 24.82 3.57
N ILE A 11 -14.78 24.61 4.70
CA ILE A 11 -13.64 23.69 4.81
C ILE A 11 -14.12 22.45 5.57
N ILE A 12 -14.03 21.30 4.92
CA ILE A 12 -14.35 20.01 5.52
C ILE A 12 -13.06 19.19 5.60
N ARG A 13 -12.68 18.82 6.82
CA ARG A 13 -11.57 17.87 7.05
C ARG A 13 -12.18 16.54 7.43
N THR A 14 -11.72 15.48 6.78
CA THR A 14 -12.18 14.13 7.09
C THR A 14 -11.00 13.18 7.21
N SER A 15 -11.06 12.28 8.19
CA SER A 15 -10.15 11.13 8.34
C SER A 15 -10.69 9.87 7.64
N HIS A 16 -11.88 9.94 7.04
CA HIS A 16 -12.49 8.82 6.34
C HIS A 16 -11.82 8.57 4.98
N ALA A 17 -12.00 7.36 4.43
CA ALA A 17 -11.38 6.96 3.17
C ALA A 17 -11.73 7.91 2.01
N SER A 18 -10.73 8.31 1.23
CA SER A 18 -10.89 9.23 0.10
C SER A 18 -11.90 8.75 -0.96
N ALA A 19 -12.16 7.44 -1.05
CA ALA A 19 -13.23 6.89 -1.88
C ALA A 19 -14.64 7.44 -1.58
N LEU A 20 -14.88 7.97 -0.37
CA LEU A 20 -16.12 8.67 -0.04
C LEU A 20 -16.22 10.03 -0.71
N ILE A 21 -15.09 10.74 -0.85
CA ILE A 21 -15.01 12.00 -1.60
C ILE A 21 -15.36 11.72 -3.07
N ASP A 22 -14.82 10.63 -3.61
CA ASP A 22 -14.97 10.27 -5.02
C ASP A 22 -16.40 9.83 -5.36
N SER A 23 -17.03 9.04 -4.49
CA SER A 23 -18.40 8.53 -4.72
C SER A 23 -19.50 9.57 -4.47
N GLN A 24 -19.25 10.59 -3.65
CA GLN A 24 -20.27 11.58 -3.28
C GLN A 24 -20.12 12.93 -4.00
N ALA A 25 -19.00 13.19 -4.69
CA ALA A 25 -18.74 14.46 -5.38
C ALA A 25 -19.89 14.95 -6.29
N PRO A 26 -20.55 14.11 -7.12
CA PRO A 26 -21.64 14.57 -7.98
C PRO A 26 -22.92 14.93 -7.22
N ILE A 27 -23.15 14.29 -6.06
CA ILE A 27 -24.29 14.61 -5.20
C ILE A 27 -24.01 15.91 -4.45
N LEU A 28 -22.78 16.08 -3.95
CA LEU A 28 -22.36 17.27 -3.20
C LEU A 28 -22.34 18.54 -4.06
N SER A 29 -21.93 18.46 -5.33
CA SER A 29 -21.97 19.60 -6.27
C SER A 29 -23.39 20.06 -6.60
N ASN A 30 -24.37 19.13 -6.61
CA ASN A 30 -25.77 19.43 -6.91
C ASN A 30 -26.55 19.97 -5.70
N LEU A 31 -26.03 19.79 -4.48
CA LEU A 31 -26.71 20.20 -3.24
C LEU A 31 -26.31 21.61 -2.75
N ARG A 32 -25.20 22.19 -3.26
CA ARG A 32 -24.61 23.41 -2.69
C ARG A 32 -24.03 24.36 -3.77
N PRO A 33 -24.57 25.57 -3.94
CA PRO A 33 -24.04 26.56 -4.88
C PRO A 33 -22.82 27.36 -4.36
N ALA A 34 -22.45 27.23 -3.07
CA ALA A 34 -21.32 27.94 -2.46
C ALA A 34 -20.00 27.16 -2.65
N PRO A 35 -18.82 27.81 -2.73
CA PRO A 35 -17.53 27.13 -2.86
C PRO A 35 -17.13 26.37 -1.60
N TRP A 36 -16.42 25.26 -1.76
CA TRP A 36 -15.97 24.42 -0.64
C TRP A 36 -14.72 23.61 -0.99
N VAL A 37 -14.00 23.18 0.06
CA VAL A 37 -12.85 22.27 -0.04
C VAL A 37 -13.03 21.11 0.93
N ILE A 38 -12.77 19.89 0.45
CA ILE A 38 -12.67 18.69 1.27
C ILE A 38 -11.22 18.20 1.23
N THR A 39 -10.64 17.98 2.41
CA THR A 39 -9.31 17.38 2.56
C THR A 39 -9.41 16.04 3.28
N ALA A 40 -8.74 15.04 2.71
CA ALA A 40 -8.52 13.71 3.28
C ALA A 40 -7.02 13.39 3.24
N PRO A 41 -6.55 12.35 3.97
CA PRO A 41 -5.12 12.04 4.05
C PRO A 41 -4.43 11.86 2.70
N ASP A 42 -5.14 11.35 1.70
CA ASP A 42 -4.61 11.00 0.38
C ASP A 42 -5.28 11.75 -0.79
N ARG A 43 -6.28 12.61 -0.53
CA ARG A 43 -6.99 13.35 -1.59
C ARG A 43 -7.51 14.72 -1.14
N THR A 44 -7.54 15.66 -2.07
CA THR A 44 -8.20 16.96 -1.92
C THR A 44 -9.25 17.11 -3.03
N LEU A 45 -10.45 17.58 -2.68
CA LEU A 45 -11.51 17.95 -3.63
C LEU A 45 -11.90 19.41 -3.42
N CYS A 46 -11.86 20.19 -4.49
CA CYS A 46 -12.20 21.61 -4.49
C CYS A 46 -13.42 21.83 -5.38
N TRP A 47 -14.38 22.63 -4.92
CA TRP A 47 -15.49 23.17 -5.72
C TRP A 47 -15.44 24.69 -5.65
N ASP A 48 -15.31 25.35 -6.81
CA ASP A 48 -15.17 26.80 -6.89
C ASP A 48 -16.48 27.55 -7.14
N GLY A 49 -17.62 26.84 -7.12
CA GLY A 49 -18.93 27.38 -7.48
C GLY A 49 -19.34 27.16 -8.93
N GLN A 50 -18.42 26.66 -9.77
CA GLN A 50 -18.69 26.36 -11.19
C GLN A 50 -18.28 24.94 -11.57
N GLU A 51 -17.11 24.49 -11.11
CA GLU A 51 -16.58 23.16 -11.39
C GLU A 51 -15.92 22.55 -10.15
N TYR A 52 -15.84 21.22 -10.12
CA TYR A 52 -15.05 20.51 -9.12
C TYR A 52 -13.70 20.10 -9.70
N ARG A 53 -12.68 20.06 -8.84
CA ARG A 53 -11.31 19.68 -9.18
C ARG A 53 -10.71 18.79 -8.10
N PHE A 54 -9.94 17.80 -8.51
CA PHE A 54 -9.26 16.86 -7.62
C PHE A 54 -7.77 17.13 -7.55
N GLY A 55 -7.16 16.83 -6.40
CA GLY A 55 -5.72 16.91 -6.18
C GLY A 55 -5.25 15.89 -5.11
N PRO A 56 -3.93 15.75 -4.90
CA PRO A 56 -3.40 14.90 -3.85
C PRO A 56 -3.81 15.37 -2.44
N GLY A 57 -3.67 14.48 -1.46
CA GLY A 57 -3.75 14.86 -0.05
C GLY A 57 -2.69 15.90 0.33
N LEU A 58 -2.96 16.71 1.35
CA LEU A 58 -2.02 17.72 1.82
C LEU A 58 -0.83 17.06 2.53
N GLU A 59 0.39 17.42 2.14
CA GLU A 59 1.62 16.92 2.79
C GLU A 59 1.76 17.40 4.23
N LYS A 60 1.13 18.53 4.56
CA LYS A 60 1.14 19.15 5.89
C LYS A 60 -0.27 19.58 6.28
N ASN A 61 -0.56 19.55 7.57
CA ASN A 61 -1.79 20.09 8.09
C ASN A 61 -1.71 21.63 8.08
N ILE A 62 -2.59 22.29 7.32
CA ILE A 62 -2.62 23.75 7.17
C ILE A 62 -3.78 24.27 8.00
N ASP A 63 -3.54 25.00 9.09
CA ASP A 63 -4.60 25.46 9.99
C ASP A 63 -5.25 26.77 9.56
N ASP A 64 -4.53 27.63 8.82
CA ASP A 64 -5.09 28.86 8.28
C ASP A 64 -6.07 28.56 7.12
N PRO A 65 -7.34 29.00 7.21
CA PRO A 65 -8.32 28.77 6.16
C PRO A 65 -7.94 29.36 4.80
N ALA A 66 -7.35 30.55 4.77
CA ALA A 66 -7.01 31.23 3.53
C ALA A 66 -5.83 30.54 2.82
N GLU A 67 -4.81 30.15 3.58
CA GLU A 67 -3.68 29.33 3.11
C GLU A 67 -4.14 27.95 2.64
N LEU A 68 -5.07 27.30 3.36
CA LEU A 68 -5.62 26.01 2.97
C LEU A 68 -6.37 26.13 1.65
N ILE A 69 -7.21 27.15 1.49
CA ILE A 69 -7.95 27.39 0.24
C ILE A 69 -6.98 27.69 -0.91
N ALA A 70 -5.97 28.54 -0.68
CA ALA A 70 -4.96 28.86 -1.68
C ALA A 70 -4.18 27.61 -2.11
N THR A 71 -3.75 26.80 -1.15
CA THR A 71 -3.00 25.55 -1.39
C THR A 71 -3.89 24.50 -2.06
N ALA A 72 -5.11 24.30 -1.56
CA ALA A 72 -6.06 23.35 -2.15
C ALA A 72 -6.40 23.74 -3.59
N ARG A 73 -6.55 25.04 -3.87
CA ARG A 73 -6.72 25.53 -5.23
C ARG A 73 -5.46 25.27 -6.05
N GLU A 74 -4.27 25.59 -5.55
CA GLU A 74 -3.00 25.36 -6.24
C GLU A 74 -2.80 23.90 -6.61
N ILE A 75 -2.94 22.97 -5.66
CA ILE A 75 -2.73 21.53 -5.88
C ILE A 75 -3.85 20.88 -6.70
N ALA A 76 -5.06 21.45 -6.66
CA ALA A 76 -6.18 21.07 -7.51
C ALA A 76 -6.25 21.88 -8.83
N THR A 77 -5.24 22.70 -9.13
CA THR A 77 -5.05 23.32 -10.45
C THR A 77 -4.04 22.47 -11.21
N ALA A 78 -4.34 22.10 -12.44
CA ALA A 78 -3.43 21.25 -13.18
C ALA A 78 -2.27 22.05 -13.80
N GLY A 79 -1.10 21.45 -13.65
CA GLY A 79 0.19 21.94 -14.13
C GLY A 79 1.01 20.76 -14.64
N SER A 80 2.30 20.97 -14.93
CA SER A 80 3.20 19.90 -15.41
C SER A 80 3.34 18.69 -14.47
N ARG A 81 2.77 18.74 -13.26
CA ARG A 81 2.85 17.70 -12.23
C ARG A 81 1.51 17.05 -11.88
N ASN A 82 0.37 17.63 -12.28
CA ASN A 82 -0.97 17.18 -11.88
C ASN A 82 -1.93 17.29 -13.09
N ALA A 83 -2.67 16.23 -13.43
CA ALA A 83 -3.65 16.22 -14.54
C ALA A 83 -5.05 16.69 -14.08
N TRP A 84 -5.79 17.37 -14.97
CA TRP A 84 -7.18 17.82 -14.76
C TRP A 84 -8.18 16.65 -14.78
N TRP A 85 -9.31 16.83 -14.07
CA TRP A 85 -10.48 15.95 -14.11
C TRP A 85 -11.73 16.84 -14.05
N ASP A 86 -12.39 17.05 -15.19
CA ASP A 86 -13.57 17.92 -15.35
C ASP A 86 -14.91 17.15 -15.23
N GLY A 87 -14.84 15.93 -14.70
CA GLY A 87 -15.96 15.02 -14.49
C GLY A 87 -15.52 13.76 -13.73
N ILE A 88 -16.45 12.92 -13.23
CA ILE A 88 -16.15 11.49 -13.04
C ILE A 88 -16.12 10.84 -14.42
N ALA A 89 -15.14 11.20 -15.25
CA ALA A 89 -14.56 10.21 -16.14
C ALA A 89 -13.75 9.29 -15.22
N PRO A 90 -13.76 7.96 -15.41
CA PRO A 90 -12.78 7.10 -14.79
C PRO A 90 -11.45 7.45 -15.47
N VAL A 91 -10.84 8.61 -15.17
CA VAL A 91 -9.51 8.86 -15.69
C VAL A 91 -8.63 7.82 -15.02
N ARG A 92 -8.18 6.94 -15.88
CA ARG A 92 -7.30 5.87 -15.52
C ARG A 92 -5.94 6.52 -15.46
N LEU A 93 -5.57 7.02 -14.29
CA LEU A 93 -4.15 7.13 -13.98
C LEU A 93 -3.69 5.68 -13.86
N HIS A 94 -3.30 5.10 -14.98
CA HIS A 94 -2.41 3.95 -14.97
C HIS A 94 -1.03 4.55 -14.84
N PRO A 95 -0.49 4.70 -13.63
CA PRO A 95 0.85 5.22 -13.49
C PRO A 95 1.76 4.28 -14.27
N VAL A 96 2.43 4.81 -15.30
CA VAL A 96 3.38 4.01 -16.06
C VAL A 96 4.58 3.70 -15.16
N ALA A 97 5.33 2.64 -15.45
CA ALA A 97 6.43 2.21 -14.58
C ALA A 97 7.45 3.34 -14.27
N SER A 98 7.64 4.29 -15.19
CA SER A 98 8.48 5.47 -14.98
C SER A 98 7.93 6.44 -13.94
N GLU A 99 6.61 6.64 -13.89
CA GLU A 99 5.94 7.49 -12.90
C GLU A 99 6.04 6.86 -11.52
N ILE A 100 5.72 5.56 -11.42
CA ILE A 100 5.87 4.77 -10.19
C ILE A 100 7.31 4.88 -9.67
N GLY A 101 8.31 4.65 -10.53
CA GLY A 101 9.73 4.72 -10.19
C GLY A 101 10.25 6.12 -9.85
N SER A 102 9.52 7.18 -10.20
CA SER A 102 9.85 8.58 -9.91
C SER A 102 9.20 9.12 -8.62
N SER A 103 8.36 8.31 -7.97
CA SER A 103 7.63 8.71 -6.77
C SER A 103 8.57 9.17 -5.65
N ALA A 104 8.29 10.34 -5.08
CA ALA A 104 9.15 10.96 -4.08
C ALA A 104 8.96 10.39 -2.66
N SER A 105 7.84 9.71 -2.39
CA SER A 105 7.50 9.21 -1.06
C SER A 105 6.58 7.98 -1.10
N LEU A 106 6.54 7.21 0.00
CA LEU A 106 5.62 6.07 0.15
C LEU A 106 4.15 6.51 0.16
N ALA A 107 3.87 7.72 0.65
CA ALA A 107 2.54 8.32 0.59
C ALA A 107 2.12 8.60 -0.86
N SER A 108 3.01 9.17 -1.67
CA SER A 108 2.78 9.37 -3.11
C SER A 108 2.57 8.04 -3.84
N LEU A 109 3.37 7.01 -3.53
CA LEU A 109 3.20 5.67 -4.08
C LEU A 109 1.84 5.06 -3.73
N ARG A 110 1.41 5.15 -2.47
CA ARG A 110 0.09 4.67 -2.05
C ARG A 110 -1.04 5.40 -2.79
N GLY A 111 -0.92 6.71 -2.95
CA GLY A 111 -1.89 7.51 -3.70
C GLY A 111 -1.99 7.10 -5.17
N GLN A 112 -0.87 6.82 -5.82
CA GLN A 112 -0.84 6.32 -7.21
C GLN A 112 -1.39 4.89 -7.33
N ALA A 113 -1.20 4.06 -6.32
CA ALA A 113 -1.60 2.65 -6.36
C ALA A 113 -3.10 2.43 -6.11
N ILE A 114 -3.83 3.42 -5.59
CA ILE A 114 -5.23 3.25 -5.15
C ILE A 114 -6.15 2.74 -6.27
N ASP A 115 -5.91 3.20 -7.50
CA ASP A 115 -6.67 2.84 -8.71
C ASP A 115 -5.84 1.97 -9.68
N CYS A 116 -4.85 1.24 -9.17
CA CYS A 116 -3.98 0.41 -10.00
C CYS A 116 -4.79 -0.66 -10.76
N GLN A 117 -4.72 -0.64 -12.09
CA GLN A 117 -5.31 -1.67 -12.97
C GLN A 117 -4.27 -2.38 -13.86
N MET A 118 -3.00 -2.46 -13.41
CA MET A 118 -1.92 -3.07 -14.20
C MET A 118 -2.05 -4.59 -14.43
N CYS A 119 -3.03 -5.25 -13.78
CA CYS A 119 -3.34 -6.66 -14.00
C CYS A 119 -4.81 -6.95 -13.67
N ASP A 120 -5.30 -8.11 -14.10
CA ASP A 120 -6.72 -8.51 -13.96
C ASP A 120 -7.17 -8.72 -12.50
N LEU A 121 -6.24 -8.71 -11.54
CA LEU A 121 -6.56 -8.83 -10.11
C LEU A 121 -7.31 -7.62 -9.55
N CYS A 122 -7.19 -6.45 -10.18
CA CYS A 122 -7.86 -5.23 -9.71
C CYS A 122 -9.39 -5.29 -9.84
N GLY A 123 -9.93 -6.12 -10.73
CA GLY A 123 -11.38 -6.24 -10.95
C GLY A 123 -12.08 -7.02 -9.83
N PRO A 124 -11.63 -8.24 -9.49
CA PRO A 124 -12.25 -9.05 -8.43
C PRO A 124 -11.91 -8.60 -7.00
N ALA A 125 -10.74 -7.99 -6.78
CA ALA A 125 -10.33 -7.49 -5.48
C ALA A 125 -11.21 -6.32 -5.00
N THR A 126 -11.28 -6.09 -3.68
CA THR A 126 -12.04 -4.94 -3.14
C THR A 126 -11.26 -3.64 -3.31
N ARG A 127 -9.93 -3.69 -3.15
CA ARG A 127 -9.04 -2.53 -3.24
C ARG A 127 -7.57 -2.97 -3.33
N THR A 128 -6.72 -2.04 -3.74
CA THR A 128 -5.28 -2.17 -3.58
C THR A 128 -4.90 -2.17 -2.09
N VAL A 129 -4.01 -3.09 -1.69
CA VAL A 129 -3.36 -3.08 -0.37
C VAL A 129 -1.89 -2.74 -0.56
N SER A 130 -1.56 -1.47 -0.33
CA SER A 130 -0.19 -0.97 -0.32
C SER A 130 0.56 -1.45 0.93
N GLY A 131 1.88 -1.22 0.97
CA GLY A 131 2.64 -1.37 2.20
C GLY A 131 2.15 -0.45 3.33
N GLU A 132 2.52 -0.81 4.56
CA GLU A 132 2.24 -0.05 5.78
C GLU A 132 3.40 -0.21 6.76
N GLY A 133 3.70 0.86 7.50
CA GLY A 133 4.73 0.84 8.53
C GLY A 133 5.40 2.20 8.71
N ASN A 134 6.59 2.18 9.32
CA ASN A 134 7.43 3.37 9.43
C ASN A 134 7.99 3.73 8.02
N PRO A 135 7.74 4.96 7.51
CA PRO A 135 8.27 5.37 6.22
C PRO A 135 9.80 5.52 6.19
N GLU A 136 10.46 5.51 7.36
CA GLU A 136 11.92 5.54 7.52
C GLU A 136 12.48 4.17 8.00
N ALA A 137 11.69 3.11 7.88
CA ALA A 137 12.10 1.78 8.34
C ALA A 137 13.38 1.29 7.64
N SER A 138 14.36 0.86 8.43
CA SER A 138 15.57 0.20 7.89
C SER A 138 15.34 -1.28 7.54
N ILE A 139 14.16 -1.83 7.84
CA ILE A 139 13.77 -3.20 7.53
C ILE A 139 12.42 -3.27 6.83
N ILE A 140 12.36 -4.06 5.77
CA ILE A 140 11.14 -4.35 5.02
C ILE A 140 10.81 -5.85 5.07
N PHE A 141 9.53 -6.17 5.25
CA PHE A 141 8.99 -7.52 5.13
C PHE A 141 8.11 -7.63 3.89
N VAL A 142 8.39 -8.60 3.03
CA VAL A 142 7.71 -8.80 1.74
C VAL A 142 7.00 -10.15 1.72
N GLY A 143 5.67 -10.13 1.83
CA GLY A 143 4.79 -11.28 1.66
C GLY A 143 4.42 -11.59 0.22
N GLU A 144 3.42 -12.47 0.05
CA GLU A 144 2.94 -12.92 -1.26
C GLU A 144 1.94 -11.93 -1.88
N GLN A 145 0.75 -11.83 -1.28
CA GLN A 145 -0.35 -10.97 -1.69
C GLN A 145 -1.28 -10.72 -0.49
N PRO A 146 -2.24 -9.79 -0.57
CA PRO A 146 -3.23 -9.60 0.48
C PRO A 146 -4.14 -10.83 0.59
N GLY A 147 -4.59 -11.14 1.81
CA GLY A 147 -5.65 -12.12 2.05
C GLY A 147 -7.03 -11.46 2.12
N ASP A 148 -8.01 -12.25 2.52
CA ASP A 148 -9.41 -11.83 2.64
C ASP A 148 -9.59 -10.63 3.59
N GLN A 149 -8.96 -10.65 4.76
CA GLN A 149 -9.09 -9.55 5.73
C GLN A 149 -8.30 -8.32 5.29
N GLU A 150 -7.11 -8.52 4.73
CA GLU A 150 -6.27 -7.45 4.22
C GLU A 150 -6.97 -6.68 3.10
N ASP A 151 -7.59 -7.39 2.15
CA ASP A 151 -8.33 -6.79 1.04
C ASP A 151 -9.55 -5.99 1.51
N LEU A 152 -10.27 -6.44 2.55
CA LEU A 152 -11.40 -5.68 3.10
C LEU A 152 -10.95 -4.44 3.88
N GLN A 153 -9.82 -4.55 4.59
CA GLN A 153 -9.34 -3.49 5.48
C GLN A 153 -8.39 -2.50 4.79
N GLY A 154 -7.79 -2.87 3.66
CA GLY A 154 -6.78 -2.06 2.98
C GLY A 154 -5.41 -2.07 3.66
N ARG A 155 -5.13 -3.05 4.52
CA ARG A 155 -3.93 -3.10 5.38
C ARG A 155 -3.24 -4.45 5.28
N PRO A 156 -1.90 -4.51 5.15
CA PRO A 156 -1.17 -5.76 5.01
C PRO A 156 -1.03 -6.49 6.35
N PHE A 157 -1.09 -7.82 6.33
CA PHE A 157 -0.86 -8.68 7.50
C PHE A 157 -1.76 -8.34 8.70
N VAL A 158 -3.09 -8.29 8.50
CA VAL A 158 -4.09 -8.07 9.57
C VAL A 158 -4.86 -9.34 9.93
N GLY A 159 -4.86 -10.34 9.05
CA GLY A 159 -5.49 -11.63 9.27
C GLY A 159 -4.70 -12.57 10.18
N PRO A 160 -5.10 -13.86 10.27
CA PRO A 160 -4.47 -14.83 11.17
C PRO A 160 -2.96 -15.00 10.94
N ALA A 161 -2.51 -14.93 9.68
CA ALA A 161 -1.09 -14.99 9.33
C ALA A 161 -0.33 -13.75 9.82
N GLY A 162 -0.96 -12.57 9.77
CA GLY A 162 -0.43 -11.33 10.32
C GLY A 162 -0.29 -11.35 11.84
N GLN A 163 -1.30 -11.86 12.53
CA GLN A 163 -1.25 -12.02 13.99
C GLN A 163 -0.15 -13.00 14.43
N LEU A 164 0.08 -14.07 13.68
CA LEU A 164 1.21 -14.97 13.93
C LEU A 164 2.54 -14.25 13.69
N PHE A 165 2.65 -13.51 12.58
CA PHE A 165 3.82 -12.71 12.25
C PHE A 165 4.14 -11.70 13.36
N ASP A 166 3.15 -10.97 13.86
CA ASP A 166 3.33 -9.96 14.91
C ASP A 166 3.87 -10.58 16.21
N ARG A 167 3.34 -11.75 16.60
CA ARG A 167 3.85 -12.48 17.78
C ARG A 167 5.29 -12.94 17.58
N ALA A 168 5.59 -13.53 16.43
CA ALA A 168 6.93 -14.02 16.12
C ALA A 168 7.96 -12.89 16.00
N LEU A 169 7.58 -11.76 15.40
CA LEU A 169 8.42 -10.57 15.29
C LEU A 169 8.75 -10.00 16.67
N LYS A 170 7.75 -9.88 17.54
CA LYS A 170 7.95 -9.45 18.93
C LYS A 170 8.88 -10.40 19.70
N GLU A 171 8.70 -11.70 19.55
CA GLU A 171 9.55 -12.73 20.17
C GLU A 171 10.99 -12.72 19.63
N ALA A 172 11.16 -12.35 18.36
CA ALA A 172 12.46 -12.13 17.75
C ALA A 172 13.14 -10.83 18.22
N GLY A 173 12.47 -10.00 19.01
CA GLY A 173 12.97 -8.70 19.48
C GLY A 173 12.72 -7.54 18.51
N GLY A 174 11.90 -7.75 17.47
CA GLY A 174 11.51 -6.72 16.53
C GLY A 174 10.24 -5.97 16.95
N ASN A 175 10.06 -4.78 16.39
CA ASN A 175 8.87 -3.96 16.58
C ASN A 175 8.18 -3.70 15.23
N ARG A 176 6.90 -4.09 15.10
CA ARG A 176 6.12 -3.86 13.89
C ARG A 176 6.09 -2.37 13.50
N ALA A 177 6.03 -1.48 14.49
CA ALA A 177 5.96 -0.04 14.26
C ALA A 177 7.25 0.56 13.67
N GLU A 178 8.37 -0.16 13.73
CA GLU A 178 9.67 0.27 13.19
C GLU A 178 9.98 -0.35 11.81
N ALA A 179 9.11 -1.22 11.32
CA ALA A 179 9.27 -1.93 10.06
C ALA A 179 8.35 -1.39 8.98
N TRP A 180 8.69 -1.66 7.71
CA TRP A 180 7.77 -1.55 6.58
C TRP A 180 7.28 -2.95 6.20
N ILE A 181 5.97 -3.15 6.05
CA ILE A 181 5.38 -4.46 5.73
C ILE A 181 4.56 -4.32 4.46
N THR A 182 4.83 -5.18 3.48
CA THR A 182 4.18 -5.13 2.17
C THR A 182 4.08 -6.54 1.56
N ASN A 183 3.52 -6.63 0.35
CA ASN A 183 3.42 -7.86 -0.42
C ASN A 183 4.01 -7.69 -1.83
N ALA A 184 4.43 -8.78 -2.46
CA ALA A 184 4.86 -8.78 -3.85
C ALA A 184 3.74 -8.33 -4.81
N VAL A 185 2.52 -8.82 -4.59
CA VAL A 185 1.32 -8.42 -5.34
C VAL A 185 0.40 -7.59 -4.43
N LYS A 186 -0.24 -6.55 -4.96
CA LYS A 186 -1.04 -5.58 -4.18
C LYS A 186 -2.55 -5.83 -4.17
N HIS A 187 -3.04 -6.79 -4.96
CA HIS A 187 -4.44 -7.16 -5.03
C HIS A 187 -4.65 -8.61 -4.62
N PHE A 188 -5.77 -8.92 -3.98
CA PHE A 188 -6.08 -10.27 -3.53
C PHE A 188 -6.60 -11.14 -4.68
N LYS A 189 -5.84 -12.17 -5.07
CA LYS A 189 -6.30 -13.20 -6.00
C LYS A 189 -7.09 -14.29 -5.25
N PHE A 190 -8.34 -14.50 -5.64
CA PHE A 190 -9.19 -15.53 -5.05
C PHE A 190 -10.21 -16.10 -6.04
N VAL A 191 -10.76 -17.26 -5.68
CA VAL A 191 -11.95 -17.84 -6.32
C VAL A 191 -13.11 -17.80 -5.32
N PRO A 192 -14.28 -17.24 -5.69
CA PRO A 192 -15.47 -17.29 -4.83
C PRO A 192 -15.96 -18.74 -4.63
N ARG A 193 -16.26 -19.11 -3.39
CA ARG A 193 -16.97 -20.36 -3.06
C ARG A 193 -18.08 -20.07 -2.06
N GLY A 194 -19.28 -19.83 -2.58
CA GLY A 194 -20.39 -19.31 -1.78
C GLY A 194 -20.01 -17.93 -1.20
N LYS A 195 -20.13 -17.78 0.12
CA LYS A 195 -19.74 -16.54 0.83
C LYS A 195 -18.23 -16.44 1.14
N ARG A 196 -17.43 -17.47 0.83
CA ARG A 196 -15.99 -17.50 1.14
C ARG A 196 -15.17 -17.10 -0.08
N ARG A 197 -14.06 -16.42 0.17
CA ARG A 197 -13.05 -16.08 -0.85
C ARG A 197 -11.84 -16.98 -0.68
N ILE A 198 -11.63 -17.90 -1.63
CA ILE A 198 -10.59 -18.92 -1.55
C ILE A 198 -9.33 -18.39 -2.23
N HIS A 199 -8.33 -18.06 -1.43
CA HIS A 199 -7.03 -17.57 -1.87
C HIS A 199 -6.41 -18.43 -2.98
N GLN A 200 -5.90 -17.80 -4.04
CA GLN A 200 -5.08 -18.41 -5.10
C GLN A 200 -3.71 -17.77 -5.14
N LYS A 201 -2.67 -18.54 -5.43
CA LYS A 201 -1.32 -17.99 -5.58
C LYS A 201 -1.26 -17.08 -6.83
N PRO A 202 -0.62 -15.90 -6.76
CA PRO A 202 -0.39 -15.11 -7.95
C PRO A 202 0.61 -15.82 -8.89
N ASP A 203 0.43 -15.62 -10.20
CA ASP A 203 1.31 -16.14 -11.23
C ASP A 203 2.41 -15.15 -11.62
N SER A 204 3.31 -15.58 -12.52
CA SER A 204 4.45 -14.76 -12.97
C SER A 204 4.03 -13.48 -13.69
N THR A 205 2.89 -13.48 -14.38
CA THR A 205 2.38 -12.31 -15.12
C THR A 205 1.89 -11.27 -14.13
N GLU A 206 1.14 -11.68 -13.12
CA GLU A 206 0.65 -10.80 -12.05
C GLU A 206 1.80 -10.27 -11.18
N MET A 207 2.79 -11.12 -10.88
CA MET A 207 4.01 -10.68 -10.20
C MET A 207 4.78 -9.64 -11.02
N ALA A 208 4.95 -9.87 -12.32
CA ALA A 208 5.64 -8.93 -13.21
C ALA A 208 4.90 -7.59 -13.30
N ALA A 209 3.57 -7.62 -13.41
CA ALA A 209 2.74 -6.41 -13.42
C ALA A 209 2.84 -5.60 -12.11
N CYS A 210 2.99 -6.27 -10.96
CA CYS A 210 3.12 -5.60 -9.66
C CYS A 210 4.56 -5.23 -9.28
N ALA A 211 5.58 -5.75 -9.99
CA ALA A 211 6.99 -5.51 -9.68
C ALA A 211 7.38 -4.02 -9.57
N PRO A 212 6.84 -3.09 -10.41
CA PRO A 212 7.14 -1.67 -10.28
C PRO A 212 6.80 -1.09 -8.90
N TRP A 213 5.70 -1.53 -8.27
CA TRP A 213 5.30 -1.07 -6.95
C TRP A 213 6.29 -1.47 -5.87
N LEU A 214 6.68 -2.75 -5.84
CA LEU A 214 7.63 -3.25 -4.86
C LEU A 214 9.01 -2.63 -5.06
N ALA A 215 9.44 -2.47 -6.31
CA ALA A 215 10.71 -1.82 -6.63
C ALA A 215 10.72 -0.36 -6.14
N ALA A 216 9.63 0.38 -6.34
CA ALA A 216 9.54 1.76 -5.88
C ALA A 216 9.43 1.87 -4.36
N GLU A 217 8.68 1.00 -3.67
CA GLU A 217 8.67 0.94 -2.21
C GLU A 217 10.09 0.73 -1.65
N ARG A 218 10.85 -0.24 -2.20
CA ARG A 218 12.23 -0.49 -1.79
C ARG A 218 13.17 0.67 -2.10
N LYS A 219 13.01 1.30 -3.27
CA LYS A 219 13.82 2.46 -3.67
C LYS A 219 13.60 3.64 -2.71
N VAL A 220 12.34 4.00 -2.45
CA VAL A 220 12.01 5.12 -1.56
C VAL A 220 12.47 4.82 -0.13
N LEU A 221 12.26 3.60 0.35
CA LEU A 221 12.62 3.21 1.71
C LEU A 221 14.13 3.05 1.91
N SER A 222 14.87 2.60 0.88
CA SER A 222 16.29 2.26 0.93
C SER A 222 16.65 1.40 2.16
N PRO A 223 16.01 0.22 2.34
CA PRO A 223 16.16 -0.58 3.54
C PRO A 223 17.57 -1.16 3.67
N LYS A 224 18.02 -1.40 4.90
CA LYS A 224 19.24 -2.17 5.16
C LYS A 224 18.99 -3.68 5.08
N VAL A 225 17.78 -4.12 5.44
CA VAL A 225 17.40 -5.54 5.49
C VAL A 225 16.06 -5.75 4.78
N THR A 226 16.01 -6.74 3.89
CA THR A 226 14.80 -7.17 3.19
C THR A 226 14.46 -8.62 3.55
N VAL A 227 13.39 -8.83 4.31
CA VAL A 227 12.91 -10.16 4.71
C VAL A 227 11.83 -10.63 3.75
N MET A 228 12.11 -11.74 3.07
CA MET A 228 11.26 -12.34 2.05
C MET A 228 10.46 -13.51 2.65
N LEU A 229 9.15 -13.33 2.77
CA LEU A 229 8.24 -14.28 3.42
C LEU A 229 7.64 -15.23 2.37
N GLY A 230 8.17 -16.45 2.30
CA GLY A 230 7.71 -17.49 1.37
C GLY A 230 8.27 -17.35 -0.05
N VAL A 231 7.84 -18.28 -0.91
CA VAL A 231 8.37 -18.42 -2.29
C VAL A 231 8.08 -17.18 -3.13
N THR A 232 6.87 -16.63 -3.06
CA THR A 232 6.46 -15.51 -3.91
C THR A 232 7.18 -14.22 -3.53
N GLY A 233 7.20 -13.88 -2.23
CA GLY A 233 7.95 -12.71 -1.74
C GLY A 233 9.44 -12.79 -2.09
N ALA A 234 10.03 -13.98 -1.93
CA ALA A 234 11.43 -14.20 -2.29
C ALA A 234 11.69 -14.11 -3.80
N SER A 235 10.82 -14.70 -4.61
CA SER A 235 10.99 -14.68 -6.07
C SER A 235 10.80 -13.28 -6.65
N ALA A 236 9.90 -12.47 -6.06
CA ALA A 236 9.69 -11.08 -6.46
C ALA A 236 10.91 -10.19 -6.17
N VAL A 237 11.54 -10.36 -5.01
CA VAL A 237 12.72 -9.57 -4.62
C VAL A 237 13.98 -10.02 -5.35
N LEU A 238 14.17 -11.33 -5.52
CA LEU A 238 15.38 -11.92 -6.13
C LEU A 238 15.34 -12.01 -7.65
N GLY A 239 14.19 -11.72 -8.29
CA GLY A 239 14.04 -11.77 -9.74
C GLY A 239 14.18 -13.17 -10.36
N ARG A 240 14.05 -14.24 -9.55
CA ARG A 240 14.19 -15.64 -10.00
C ARG A 240 13.33 -16.58 -9.16
N HIS A 241 13.10 -17.79 -9.66
CA HIS A 241 12.43 -18.83 -8.88
C HIS A 241 13.25 -19.22 -7.64
N VAL A 242 12.58 -19.35 -6.49
CA VAL A 242 13.20 -19.64 -5.18
C VAL A 242 12.65 -20.94 -4.60
N THR A 243 13.54 -21.73 -3.98
CA THR A 243 13.14 -22.85 -3.10
C THR A 243 13.48 -22.48 -1.67
N VAL A 244 12.46 -22.15 -0.87
CA VAL A 244 12.63 -21.63 0.52
C VAL A 244 13.50 -22.56 1.38
N SER A 245 13.33 -23.88 1.29
CA SER A 245 14.13 -24.82 2.08
C SER A 245 15.63 -24.79 1.78
N ARG A 246 16.04 -24.37 0.57
CA ARG A 246 17.45 -24.23 0.17
C ARG A 246 18.04 -22.87 0.52
N GLU A 247 17.19 -21.86 0.71
CA GLU A 247 17.62 -20.48 0.80
C GLU A 247 17.30 -19.79 2.12
N ARG A 248 16.49 -20.41 2.99
CA ARG A 248 16.18 -19.84 4.30
C ARG A 248 17.42 -19.77 5.19
N SER A 249 17.37 -18.88 6.18
CA SER A 249 18.35 -18.79 7.27
C SER A 249 19.78 -18.43 6.83
N ARG A 250 19.94 -17.65 5.76
CA ARG A 250 21.23 -17.13 5.29
C ARG A 250 21.10 -15.72 4.73
N HIS A 251 22.15 -14.91 4.89
CA HIS A 251 22.24 -13.61 4.25
C HIS A 251 22.43 -13.75 2.73
N ILE A 252 21.72 -12.92 1.98
CA ILE A 252 21.79 -12.82 0.52
C ILE A 252 22.03 -11.36 0.18
N PRO A 253 23.19 -10.97 -0.37
CA PRO A 253 23.39 -9.62 -0.87
C PRO A 253 22.38 -9.32 -2.00
N LEU A 254 21.69 -8.19 -1.91
CA LEU A 254 20.75 -7.73 -2.92
C LEU A 254 21.35 -6.61 -3.78
N GLU A 255 20.81 -6.43 -4.98
CA GLU A 255 21.30 -5.43 -5.94
C GLU A 255 21.14 -3.98 -5.46
N ASP A 256 20.18 -3.72 -4.56
CA ASP A 256 19.98 -2.42 -3.92
C ASP A 256 20.92 -2.16 -2.74
N GLY A 257 21.89 -3.06 -2.50
CA GLY A 257 22.86 -2.96 -1.40
C GLY A 257 22.34 -3.48 -0.05
N SER A 258 21.05 -3.84 0.04
CA SER A 258 20.48 -4.39 1.27
C SER A 258 20.83 -5.87 1.47
N ILE A 259 20.70 -6.37 2.70
CA ILE A 259 20.81 -7.78 3.02
C ILE A 259 19.44 -8.45 2.95
N GLY A 260 19.30 -9.42 2.06
CA GLY A 260 18.13 -10.27 1.92
C GLY A 260 18.15 -11.46 2.89
N LEU A 261 16.99 -11.78 3.46
CA LEU A 261 16.75 -12.99 4.26
C LEU A 261 15.48 -13.69 3.82
N VAL A 262 15.57 -14.96 3.42
CA VAL A 262 14.39 -15.77 3.07
C VAL A 262 13.91 -16.53 4.28
N THR A 263 12.59 -16.60 4.48
CA THR A 263 11.97 -17.52 5.44
C THR A 263 10.61 -18.03 4.94
N VAL A 264 9.94 -18.87 5.73
CA VAL A 264 8.61 -19.37 5.41
C VAL A 264 7.57 -18.26 5.52
N HIS A 265 6.48 -18.37 4.73
CA HIS A 265 5.36 -17.47 4.92
C HIS A 265 4.58 -17.83 6.20
N PRO A 266 4.11 -16.89 7.03
CA PRO A 266 3.38 -17.20 8.27
C PRO A 266 2.14 -18.08 8.08
N SER A 267 1.47 -17.97 6.92
CA SER A 267 0.31 -18.83 6.59
C SER A 267 0.67 -20.31 6.43
N TYR A 268 1.93 -20.65 6.11
CA TYR A 268 2.40 -22.03 6.08
C TYR A 268 2.35 -22.66 7.47
N LEU A 269 2.78 -21.90 8.50
CA LEU A 269 2.78 -22.35 9.89
C LEU A 269 1.37 -22.68 10.40
N LEU A 270 0.36 -21.93 9.94
CA LEU A 270 -1.05 -22.17 10.27
C LEU A 270 -1.63 -23.43 9.63
N ARG A 271 -1.00 -23.97 8.60
CA ARG A 271 -1.49 -25.13 7.82
C ARG A 271 -0.80 -26.44 8.19
N LEU A 272 0.19 -26.41 9.07
CA LEU A 272 0.88 -27.62 9.52
C LEU A 272 -0.08 -28.52 10.31
N PRO A 273 -0.08 -29.84 10.07
CA PRO A 273 -1.08 -30.74 10.62
C PRO A 273 -0.84 -31.10 12.08
N ASP A 274 0.42 -31.22 12.51
CA ASP A 274 0.82 -31.65 13.85
C ASP A 274 1.50 -30.53 14.65
N GLU A 275 1.33 -30.59 15.98
CA GLU A 275 1.86 -29.58 16.91
C GLU A 275 3.40 -29.58 17.01
N GLU A 276 4.03 -30.74 16.83
CA GLU A 276 5.48 -30.84 16.86
C GLU A 276 6.11 -30.08 15.69
N SER A 277 5.59 -30.29 14.48
CA SER A 277 6.02 -29.57 13.27
C SER A 277 5.70 -28.10 13.35
N LYS A 278 4.54 -27.70 13.89
CA LYS A 278 4.20 -26.29 14.15
C LYS A 278 5.23 -25.64 15.05
N THR A 279 5.53 -26.27 16.20
CA THR A 279 6.50 -25.75 17.17
C THR A 279 7.88 -25.63 16.52
N ARG A 280 8.36 -26.70 15.87
CA ARG A 280 9.67 -26.71 15.21
C ARG A 280 9.81 -25.64 14.13
N GLU A 281 8.82 -25.51 13.25
CA GLU A 281 8.89 -24.53 12.16
C GLU A 281 8.66 -23.11 12.66
N TYR A 282 7.84 -22.90 13.70
CA TYR A 282 7.69 -21.61 14.36
C TYR A 282 9.00 -21.17 15.02
N THR A 283 9.69 -22.05 15.76
CA THR A 283 11.00 -21.74 16.35
C THR A 283 12.01 -21.32 15.29
N LYS A 284 12.08 -22.02 14.15
CA LYS A 284 12.95 -21.63 13.03
C LYS A 284 12.55 -20.28 12.44
N PHE A 285 11.24 -20.03 12.31
CA PHE A 285 10.73 -18.75 11.81
C PHE A 285 11.14 -17.59 12.73
N VAL A 286 10.99 -17.73 14.05
CA VAL A 286 11.47 -16.74 15.03
C VAL A 286 12.99 -16.55 14.95
N THR A 287 13.76 -17.62 14.76
CA THR A 287 15.22 -17.53 14.57
C THR A 287 15.59 -16.76 13.30
N ASP A 288 14.89 -16.99 12.19
CA ASP A 288 15.10 -16.24 10.94
C ASP A 288 14.78 -14.74 11.11
N LEU A 289 13.68 -14.41 11.80
CA LEU A 289 13.33 -13.04 12.14
C LEU A 289 14.39 -12.40 13.05
N ARG A 290 14.88 -13.13 14.05
CA ARG A 290 15.93 -12.64 14.95
C ARG A 290 17.23 -12.36 14.22
N MET A 291 17.59 -13.22 13.25
CA MET A 291 18.72 -12.96 12.36
C MET A 291 18.55 -11.63 11.62
N ALA A 292 17.35 -11.37 11.06
CA ALA A 292 17.07 -10.11 10.38
C ALA A 292 17.18 -8.88 11.29
N ILE A 293 16.66 -8.96 12.51
CA ILE A 293 16.74 -7.87 13.49
C ILE A 293 18.19 -7.62 13.92
N SER A 294 18.96 -8.68 14.17
CA SER A 294 20.38 -8.54 14.53
C SER A 294 21.21 -7.90 13.41
N THR A 295 20.89 -8.15 12.14
CA THR A 295 21.57 -7.55 10.99
C THR A 295 21.38 -6.04 10.90
N LEU A 296 20.33 -5.47 11.52
CA LEU A 296 20.15 -4.01 11.58
C LEU A 296 21.12 -3.32 12.53
N ALA A 297 21.63 -4.04 13.53
CA ALA A 297 22.49 -3.52 14.58
C ALA A 297 23.99 -3.54 14.21
N GLY A 298 24.36 -4.27 13.15
CA GLY A 298 25.72 -4.33 12.59
C GLY A 298 25.90 -3.39 11.41
#